data_AF-B3RZM9-F1
#
_entry.id   AF-B3RZM9-F1
#
_cell.length_a   1.000
_cell.length_b   1.000
_cell.length_c   1.000
_cell.angle_alpha   90.00
_cell.angle_beta   90.00
_cell.angle_gamma   90.00
#
_symmetry.space_group_name_H-M   'P 1'
#
loop_
_entity.id
_entity.type
_entity.pdbx_description
1 polymer ?
#
loop_
_entity_poly.entity_id
_entity_poly.type
_entity_poly.pdbx_seq_one_letter_code
_entity_poly.pdbx_strand_id
1 'polypeptide(L)'
;MVLFLIDISNAASVAVVVDSLSPFLSHNSTNHVCLSLQQLMMPDTNINQEDLKITQIVALLHSDLHDDYEISAMKHIASTTISLCEMSIEDKLKFDDLENTFYFGLCKTNHIKKSGKIINKKEVYGIYNDFVIRIFEYHQTDIKSSTLDKSTSSDPTENLTFNLKLTQSEKQARSRLKLPYTYSDERKAAELSQPTASSGGKIFYQPDEVDDFDEEDPDDDLDI
;
A
#
# COMPACT_ATOMS: atom_id res chain seq x y z
N MET A 1 -13.01 3.97 30.24
CA MET A 1 -12.15 4.91 29.50
C MET A 1 -11.00 5.28 30.41
N VAL A 2 -9.84 4.65 30.22
CA VAL A 2 -8.62 5.05 30.92
C VAL A 2 -7.77 5.75 29.86
N LEU A 3 -7.66 7.07 29.98
CA LEU A 3 -6.76 7.87 29.15
C LEU A 3 -5.42 7.90 29.88
N PHE A 4 -4.39 7.29 29.31
CA PHE A 4 -3.04 7.41 29.86
C PHE A 4 -2.34 8.56 29.15
N LEU A 5 -1.94 9.57 29.93
CA LEU A 5 -1.07 10.65 29.47
C LEU A 5 0.36 10.19 29.72
N ILE A 6 1.12 9.97 28.65
CA ILE A 6 2.55 9.67 28.74
C ILE A 6 3.29 10.99 28.52
N ASP A 7 3.92 11.48 29.59
CA ASP A 7 4.77 12.67 29.55
C ASP A 7 6.10 12.34 28.85
N ILE A 8 6.32 12.92 27.68
CA ILE A 8 7.55 12.72 26.89
C ILE A 8 8.38 13.99 27.04
N SER A 9 9.14 14.04 28.13
CA SER A 9 10.37 14.82 28.38
C SER A 9 10.49 16.21 27.71
N ASN A 10 9.42 16.99 27.70
CA ASN A 10 9.43 18.44 27.57
C ASN A 10 8.11 18.94 28.16
N ALA A 11 8.14 19.91 29.08
CA ALA A 11 7.06 20.24 30.02
C ALA A 11 5.70 20.66 29.40
N ALA A 12 5.57 20.68 28.07
CA ALA A 12 4.38 21.06 27.32
C ALA A 12 3.98 20.07 26.20
N SER A 13 4.60 18.88 26.08
CA SER A 13 4.22 17.90 25.03
C SER A 13 3.83 16.55 25.58
N VAL A 14 2.65 16.05 25.21
CA VAL A 14 2.08 14.82 25.77
C VAL A 14 1.59 13.87 24.68
N ALA A 15 1.82 12.57 24.89
CA ALA A 15 1.18 11.51 24.11
C ALA A 15 -0.06 11.00 24.86
N VAL A 16 -1.15 10.81 24.13
CA VAL A 16 -2.41 10.31 24.65
C VAL A 16 -2.58 8.85 24.22
N VAL A 17 -2.78 7.96 25.18
CA VAL A 17 -3.09 6.55 24.92
C VAL A 17 -4.52 6.26 25.32
N VAL A 18 -5.31 5.77 24.36
CA VAL A 18 -6.70 5.35 24.52
C VAL A 18 -6.74 3.83 24.51
N ASP A 19 -7.05 3.25 25.66
CA ASP A 19 -7.14 1.80 25.85
C ASP A 19 -8.15 1.11 24.92
N SER A 20 -9.27 1.77 24.60
CA SER A 20 -10.22 1.25 23.61
C SER A 20 -11.12 2.35 23.05
N LEU A 21 -11.19 2.45 21.72
CA LEU A 21 -12.16 3.30 21.01
C LEU A 21 -13.53 2.64 20.85
N SER A 22 -13.61 1.33 21.06
CA SER A 22 -14.83 0.57 20.77
C SER A 22 -16.07 1.03 21.55
N PRO A 23 -15.97 1.33 22.86
CA PRO A 23 -17.09 1.92 23.59
C PRO A 23 -17.52 3.28 23.04
N PHE A 24 -16.58 4.08 22.52
CA PHE A 24 -16.87 5.42 22.02
C PHE A 24 -17.58 5.38 20.67
N LEU A 25 -17.16 4.48 19.77
CA LEU A 25 -17.86 4.17 18.52
C LEU A 25 -19.23 3.53 18.76
N SER A 26 -19.37 2.70 19.81
CA SER A 26 -20.67 2.08 20.15
C SER A 26 -21.73 3.08 20.64
N HIS A 27 -21.32 4.24 21.15
CA HIS A 27 -22.22 5.24 21.73
C HIS A 27 -22.35 6.53 20.91
N ASN A 28 -21.51 6.73 19.88
CA ASN A 28 -21.48 7.95 19.07
C ASN A 28 -21.34 7.61 17.60
N SER A 29 -21.80 8.48 16.71
CA SER A 29 -21.56 8.29 15.27
C SER A 29 -20.06 8.28 14.94
N THR A 30 -19.64 7.50 13.96
CA THR A 30 -18.25 7.40 13.47
C THR A 30 -17.66 8.78 13.15
N ASN A 31 -18.43 9.66 12.50
CA ASN A 31 -18.00 11.03 12.18
C ASN A 31 -17.69 11.84 13.43
N HIS A 32 -18.53 11.74 14.46
CA HIS A 32 -18.29 12.42 15.73
C HIS A 32 -16.98 11.95 16.38
N VAL A 33 -16.70 10.64 16.31
CA VAL A 33 -15.45 10.07 16.83
C VAL A 33 -14.23 10.59 16.05
N CYS A 34 -14.28 10.56 14.71
CA CYS A 34 -13.23 11.11 13.85
C CYS A 34 -12.92 12.58 14.18
N LEU A 35 -13.96 13.40 14.26
CA LEU A 35 -13.82 14.83 14.55
C LEU A 35 -13.25 15.06 15.96
N SER A 36 -13.71 14.30 16.95
CA SER A 36 -13.18 14.39 18.32
C SER A 36 -11.68 14.09 18.37
N LEU A 37 -11.24 13.04 17.66
CA LEU A 37 -9.82 12.66 17.59
C LEU A 37 -8.98 13.72 16.85
N GLN A 38 -9.51 14.31 15.78
CA GLN A 38 -8.83 15.38 15.06
C GLN A 38 -8.73 16.65 15.90
N GLN A 39 -9.79 17.02 16.62
CA GLN A 39 -9.81 18.16 17.52
C GLN A 39 -8.77 18.04 18.65
N LEU A 40 -8.59 16.83 19.20
CA LEU A 40 -7.53 16.57 20.19
C LEU A 40 -6.11 16.80 19.65
N MET A 41 -5.90 16.65 18.34
CA MET A 41 -4.60 16.90 17.70
C MET A 41 -4.41 18.37 17.30
N MET A 42 -5.48 19.17 17.29
CA MET A 42 -5.40 20.59 16.95
C MET A 42 -4.94 21.38 18.18
N PRO A 43 -4.01 22.33 18.04
CA PRO A 43 -3.64 23.22 19.13
C PRO A 43 -4.83 24.12 19.48
N ASP A 44 -5.12 24.27 20.77
CA ASP A 44 -6.15 25.19 21.26
C ASP A 44 -5.77 26.62 20.85
N THR A 45 -6.61 27.24 20.03
CA THR A 45 -6.35 28.58 19.46
C THR A 45 -6.74 29.72 20.42
N ASN A 46 -7.25 29.41 21.61
CA ASN A 46 -7.97 30.38 22.46
C ASN A 46 -7.45 30.57 23.89
N ILE A 47 -6.31 29.99 24.29
CA ILE A 47 -5.86 30.07 25.68
C ILE A 47 -4.41 30.53 25.75
N ASN A 48 -4.16 31.59 26.54
CA ASN A 48 -2.84 32.23 26.72
C ASN A 48 -2.03 31.53 27.83
N GLN A 49 -2.06 30.21 27.91
CA GLN A 49 -1.29 29.45 28.89
C GLN A 49 -0.23 28.60 28.18
N GLU A 50 0.82 28.19 28.89
CA GLU A 50 1.82 27.24 28.39
C GLU A 50 1.12 25.89 28.15
N ASP A 51 0.45 25.79 27.00
CA ASP A 51 -0.57 24.76 26.77
C ASP A 51 0.07 23.42 26.43
N LEU A 52 -0.52 22.37 27.02
CA LEU A 52 -0.22 20.99 26.67
C LEU A 52 -0.49 20.77 25.18
N LYS A 53 0.57 20.54 24.42
CA LYS A 53 0.52 20.12 23.03
C LYS A 53 0.43 18.61 22.96
N ILE A 54 -0.69 18.08 22.48
CA ILE A 54 -0.80 16.65 22.20
C ILE A 54 -0.02 16.34 20.92
N THR A 55 1.03 15.53 21.01
CA THR A 55 1.92 15.21 19.89
C THR A 55 1.56 13.91 19.19
N GLN A 56 0.91 13.00 19.91
CA GLN A 56 0.58 11.68 19.41
C GLN A 56 -0.66 11.13 20.12
N ILE A 57 -1.55 10.49 19.37
CA ILE A 57 -2.62 9.65 19.92
C ILE A 57 -2.34 8.20 19.50
N VAL A 58 -2.35 7.30 20.46
CA VAL A 58 -2.35 5.85 20.22
C VAL A 58 -3.65 5.29 20.76
N ALA A 59 -4.40 4.59 19.93
CA ALA A 59 -5.70 4.09 20.30
C ALA A 59 -5.89 2.66 19.81
N LEU A 60 -6.45 1.82 20.68
CA LEU A 60 -6.77 0.44 20.33
C LEU A 60 -8.23 0.33 19.89
N LEU A 61 -8.46 -0.45 18.84
CA LEU A 61 -9.78 -0.72 18.27
C LEU A 61 -9.97 -2.23 18.15
N HIS A 62 -11.03 -2.76 18.76
CA HIS A 62 -11.41 -4.16 18.64
C HIS A 62 -12.22 -4.36 17.36
N SER A 63 -11.59 -4.88 16.30
CA SER A 63 -12.23 -5.02 14.98
C SER A 63 -13.41 -5.97 14.94
N ASP A 64 -13.53 -6.88 15.90
CA ASP A 64 -14.64 -7.82 16.06
C ASP A 64 -15.93 -7.17 16.57
N LEU A 65 -15.85 -5.94 17.10
CA LEU A 65 -16.99 -5.19 17.62
C LEU A 65 -17.56 -4.15 16.63
N HIS A 66 -16.94 -3.99 15.46
CA HIS A 66 -17.23 -2.93 14.51
C HIS A 66 -17.42 -3.46 13.10
N ASP A 67 -18.20 -2.74 12.30
CA ASP A 67 -18.35 -3.07 10.88
C ASP A 67 -17.17 -2.55 10.04
N ASP A 68 -17.10 -3.01 8.79
CA ASP A 68 -16.03 -2.62 7.87
C ASP A 68 -16.02 -1.11 7.59
N TYR A 69 -17.17 -0.44 7.68
CA TYR A 69 -17.28 1.00 7.45
C TYR A 69 -16.60 1.78 8.59
N GLU A 70 -16.92 1.46 9.84
CA GLU A 70 -16.32 2.07 11.03
C GLU A 70 -14.81 1.83 11.08
N ILE A 71 -14.38 0.61 10.81
CA ILE A 71 -12.96 0.24 10.77
C ILE A 71 -12.24 1.03 9.66
N SER A 72 -12.85 1.12 8.47
CA SER A 72 -12.28 1.87 7.34
C SER A 72 -12.16 3.36 7.65
N ALA A 73 -13.17 3.97 8.28
CA ALA A 73 -13.14 5.36 8.70
C ALA A 73 -12.01 5.64 9.70
N MET A 74 -11.84 4.77 10.71
CA MET A 74 -10.75 4.87 11.68
C MET A 74 -9.36 4.72 11.02
N LYS A 75 -9.23 3.80 10.07
CA LYS A 75 -7.98 3.64 9.30
C LYS A 75 -7.64 4.88 8.48
N HIS A 76 -8.64 5.53 7.89
CA HIS A 76 -8.44 6.70 7.04
C HIS A 76 -7.96 7.94 7.82
N ILE A 77 -8.39 8.12 9.07
CA ILE A 77 -7.91 9.24 9.90
C ILE A 77 -6.55 8.98 10.54
N ALA A 78 -6.13 7.71 10.64
CA ALA A 78 -4.88 7.34 11.29
C ALA A 78 -3.69 7.51 10.33
N SER A 79 -2.59 8.10 10.84
CA SER A 79 -1.32 8.13 10.10
C SER A 79 -0.63 6.77 10.06
N THR A 80 -0.89 5.93 11.07
CA THR A 80 -0.32 4.59 11.19
C THR A 80 -1.39 3.64 11.71
N THR A 81 -1.60 2.53 11.02
CA THR A 81 -2.49 1.46 11.47
C THR A 81 -1.68 0.20 11.69
N ILE A 82 -1.83 -0.42 12.85
CA ILE A 82 -1.17 -1.67 13.21
C ILE A 82 -2.28 -2.69 13.42
N SER A 83 -2.33 -3.72 12.57
CA SER A 83 -3.31 -4.81 12.67
C SER A 83 -2.62 -6.07 13.14
N LEU A 84 -3.11 -6.65 14.24
CA LEU A 84 -2.67 -7.95 14.73
C LEU A 84 -3.51 -9.03 14.05
N CYS A 85 -2.85 -10.03 13.49
CA CYS A 85 -3.46 -11.15 12.79
C CYS A 85 -2.94 -12.46 13.36
N GLU A 86 -3.78 -13.49 13.34
CA GLU A 86 -3.35 -14.83 13.67
C GLU A 86 -2.31 -15.34 12.68
N MET A 87 -1.42 -16.19 13.17
CA MET A 87 -0.42 -16.90 12.39
C MET A 87 -0.68 -18.40 12.50
N SER A 88 -0.55 -19.13 11.39
CA SER A 88 -0.68 -20.58 11.40
C SER A 88 0.48 -21.24 12.17
N ILE A 89 0.24 -22.42 12.75
CA ILE A 89 1.30 -23.18 13.41
C ILE A 89 2.38 -23.59 12.39
N GLU A 90 1.99 -23.88 11.15
CA GLU A 90 2.92 -24.19 10.05
C GLU A 90 3.87 -23.04 9.76
N ASP A 91 3.37 -21.81 9.77
CA ASP A 91 4.21 -20.62 9.61
C ASP A 91 5.10 -20.40 10.83
N LYS A 92 4.62 -20.68 12.06
CA LYS A 92 5.44 -20.60 13.27
C LYS A 92 6.68 -21.49 13.18
N LEU A 93 6.52 -22.73 12.67
CA LEU A 93 7.62 -23.69 12.53
C LEU A 93 8.71 -23.23 11.55
N LYS A 94 8.47 -22.19 10.74
CA LYS A 94 9.47 -21.59 9.85
C LYS A 94 10.37 -20.58 10.58
N PHE A 95 10.07 -20.25 11.84
CA PHE A 95 10.83 -19.31 12.65
C PHE A 95 11.39 -20.02 13.89
N ASP A 96 12.66 -20.43 13.81
CA ASP A 96 13.38 -21.07 14.93
C ASP A 96 13.34 -20.19 16.21
N ASP A 97 13.34 -18.87 16.05
CA ASP A 97 13.29 -17.93 17.17
C ASP A 97 11.96 -17.95 17.96
N LEU A 98 10.89 -18.58 17.44
CA LEU A 98 9.57 -18.62 18.08
C LEU A 98 9.34 -19.85 18.98
N GLU A 99 10.29 -20.80 19.09
CA GLU A 99 10.09 -22.06 19.82
C GLU A 99 9.60 -21.87 21.27
N ASN A 100 10.11 -20.86 21.98
CA ASN A 100 9.81 -20.59 23.39
C ASN A 100 8.78 -19.46 23.62
N THR A 101 7.99 -19.14 22.61
CA THR A 101 6.94 -18.12 22.71
C THR A 101 5.63 -18.72 23.23
N PHE A 102 5.02 -18.09 24.23
CA PHE A 102 3.68 -18.47 24.70
C PHE A 102 2.57 -17.86 23.83
N TYR A 103 2.88 -16.76 23.12
CA TYR A 103 1.99 -16.14 22.16
C TYR A 103 2.78 -15.65 20.96
N PHE A 104 2.21 -15.75 19.77
CA PHE A 104 2.84 -15.29 18.53
C PHE A 104 1.76 -14.85 17.53
N GLY A 105 2.14 -14.04 16.56
CA GLY A 105 1.21 -13.58 15.54
C GLY A 105 1.89 -12.80 14.43
N LEU A 106 1.07 -12.40 13.46
CA LEU A 106 1.46 -11.49 12.39
C LEU A 106 1.01 -10.07 12.73
N CYS A 107 1.87 -9.12 12.42
CA CYS A 107 1.57 -7.71 12.50
C CYS A 107 1.62 -7.12 11.08
N LYS A 108 0.55 -6.42 10.68
CA LYS A 108 0.49 -5.64 9.45
C LYS A 108 0.48 -4.17 9.82
N THR A 109 1.52 -3.46 9.43
CA THR A 109 1.68 -2.02 9.65
C THR A 109 1.50 -1.29 8.34
N ASN A 110 0.54 -0.36 8.30
CA ASN A 110 0.43 0.62 7.22
C ASN A 110 0.76 1.99 7.80
N HIS A 111 1.72 2.70 7.22
CA HIS A 111 2.16 4.01 7.68
C HIS A 111 2.20 5.01 6.54
N ILE A 112 1.56 6.17 6.72
CA ILE A 112 1.55 7.28 5.78
C ILE A 112 2.64 8.28 6.20
N LYS A 113 3.68 8.41 5.38
CA LYS A 113 4.75 9.40 5.60
C LYS A 113 4.21 10.82 5.43
N LYS A 114 4.95 11.81 5.94
CA LYS A 114 4.67 13.24 5.71
C LYS A 114 4.63 13.63 4.22
N SER A 115 5.31 12.86 3.35
CA SER A 115 5.28 13.03 1.90
C SER A 115 4.03 12.45 1.22
N GLY A 116 3.16 11.76 1.97
CA GLY A 116 2.03 11.00 1.43
C GLY A 116 2.37 9.56 1.00
N LYS A 117 3.66 9.19 0.90
CA LYS A 117 4.06 7.81 0.57
C LYS A 117 3.57 6.84 1.64
N ILE A 118 2.87 5.80 1.22
CA ILE A 118 2.37 4.72 2.07
C ILE A 118 3.45 3.63 2.18
N ILE A 119 3.75 3.21 3.41
CA ILE A 119 4.63 2.08 3.71
C ILE A 119 3.76 0.96 4.26
N ASN A 120 3.82 -0.21 3.63
CA ASN A 120 3.20 -1.43 4.12
C ASN A 120 4.30 -2.36 4.61
N LYS A 121 4.21 -2.81 5.86
CA LYS A 121 5.17 -3.73 6.48
C LYS A 121 4.44 -4.91 7.09
N LYS A 122 4.97 -6.10 6.88
CA LYS A 122 4.48 -7.34 7.51
C LYS A 122 5.59 -7.91 8.38
N GLU A 123 5.28 -8.12 9.64
CA GLU A 123 6.23 -8.58 10.65
C GLU A 123 5.62 -9.72 11.45
N VAL A 124 6.47 -10.52 12.04
CA VAL A 124 6.11 -11.55 13.01
C VAL A 124 6.45 -11.05 14.38
N TYR A 125 5.56 -11.26 15.35
CA TYR A 125 5.88 -10.98 16.75
C TYR A 125 5.72 -12.24 17.60
N GLY A 126 6.56 -12.34 18.62
CA GLY A 126 6.51 -13.38 19.64
C GLY A 126 6.57 -12.76 21.03
N ILE A 127 5.73 -13.25 21.93
CA ILE A 127 5.75 -12.92 23.36
C ILE A 127 6.34 -14.11 24.10
N TYR A 128 7.46 -13.88 24.78
CA TYR A 128 8.24 -14.90 25.47
C TYR A 128 7.85 -14.98 26.95
N ASN A 129 8.30 -16.03 27.64
CA ASN A 129 7.97 -16.28 29.05
C ASN A 129 8.43 -15.18 30.01
N ASP A 130 9.35 -14.32 29.58
CA ASP A 130 9.79 -13.11 30.30
C ASP A 130 8.92 -11.88 30.00
N PHE A 131 7.81 -12.04 29.28
CA PHE A 131 6.92 -10.99 28.79
C PHE A 131 7.58 -10.00 27.84
N VAL A 132 8.75 -10.34 27.29
CA VAL A 132 9.41 -9.52 26.27
C VAL A 132 8.77 -9.83 24.92
N ILE A 133 8.47 -8.77 24.17
CA ILE A 133 7.99 -8.86 22.79
C ILE A 133 9.20 -8.75 21.87
N ARG A 134 9.37 -9.71 20.96
CA ARG A 134 10.35 -9.61 19.86
C ARG A 134 9.64 -9.60 18.53
N ILE A 135 10.21 -8.86 17.58
CA ILE A 135 9.66 -8.64 16.26
C ILE A 135 10.68 -9.11 15.23
N PHE A 136 10.21 -9.83 14.24
CA PHE A 136 10.98 -10.42 13.15
C PHE A 136 10.38 -10.00 11.81
N GLU A 137 11.20 -9.87 10.79
CA GLU A 137 10.71 -9.61 9.45
C GLU A 137 9.99 -10.84 8.89
N TYR A 138 8.82 -10.63 8.26
CA TYR A 138 8.12 -11.73 7.62
C TYR A 138 8.75 -12.01 6.25
N HIS A 139 9.68 -12.96 6.20
CA HIS A 139 10.14 -13.53 4.95
C HIS A 139 9.26 -14.73 4.59
N GLN A 140 8.42 -14.57 3.58
CA GLN A 140 7.74 -15.72 2.99
C GLN A 140 8.81 -16.55 2.29
N THR A 141 9.29 -17.61 2.94
CA THR A 141 10.11 -18.60 2.24
C THR A 141 9.21 -19.26 1.21
N ASP A 142 9.39 -18.88 -0.06
CA ASP A 142 8.83 -19.62 -1.17
C ASP A 142 9.29 -21.06 -1.04
N ILE A 143 8.36 -21.96 -0.72
CA ILE A 143 8.50 -23.37 -1.02
C ILE A 143 8.38 -23.48 -2.55
N LYS A 144 9.42 -23.04 -3.27
CA LYS A 144 9.76 -23.68 -4.53
C LYS A 144 10.17 -25.08 -4.12
N SER A 145 9.29 -26.05 -4.37
CA SER A 145 9.57 -27.47 -4.26
C SER A 145 10.86 -27.77 -5.02
N SER A 146 11.97 -27.83 -4.31
CA SER A 146 13.25 -28.29 -4.82
C SER A 146 13.19 -29.81 -4.94
N THR A 147 12.56 -30.29 -6.00
CA THR A 147 12.96 -31.54 -6.63
C THR A 147 13.70 -31.18 -7.90
N LEU A 148 14.94 -31.66 -7.94
CA LEU A 148 15.91 -31.53 -9.01
C LEU A 148 15.25 -31.58 -10.39
N ASP A 149 15.56 -30.64 -11.27
CA ASP A 149 16.24 -30.99 -12.51
C ASP A 149 16.76 -29.78 -13.29
N LYS A 150 17.86 -30.08 -13.99
CA LYS A 150 18.77 -29.25 -14.75
C LYS A 150 18.12 -28.75 -16.05
N SER A 151 18.41 -27.50 -16.40
CA SER A 151 18.31 -26.90 -17.74
C SER A 151 16.96 -26.95 -18.47
N THR A 152 16.32 -25.79 -18.61
CA THR A 152 16.03 -25.13 -19.91
C THR A 152 15.27 -23.84 -19.61
N SER A 153 15.49 -22.81 -20.43
CA SER A 153 14.71 -21.58 -20.44
C SER A 153 13.23 -21.91 -20.63
N SER A 154 12.49 -22.05 -19.53
CA SER A 154 11.04 -22.21 -19.57
C SER A 154 10.47 -20.86 -19.97
N ASP A 155 9.85 -20.83 -21.14
CA ASP A 155 9.13 -19.67 -21.62
C ASP A 155 8.05 -19.25 -20.59
N PRO A 156 8.03 -17.99 -20.14
CA PRO A 156 7.15 -17.52 -19.07
C PRO A 156 5.64 -17.70 -19.39
N THR A 157 5.30 -17.99 -20.65
CA THR A 157 3.91 -18.17 -21.07
C THR A 157 3.36 -19.60 -20.92
N GLU A 158 4.16 -20.58 -20.49
CA GLU A 158 3.73 -22.00 -20.46
C GLU A 158 2.70 -22.36 -19.38
N ASN A 159 2.55 -21.55 -18.32
CA ASN A 159 1.61 -21.83 -17.20
C ASN A 159 0.32 -20.99 -17.24
N LEU A 160 0.00 -20.37 -18.37
CA LEU A 160 -1.20 -19.56 -18.50
C LEU A 160 -2.40 -20.42 -18.88
N THR A 161 -3.55 -20.16 -18.25
CA THR A 161 -4.83 -20.80 -18.58
C THR A 161 -5.36 -20.40 -19.97
N PHE A 162 -4.70 -19.45 -20.63
CA PHE A 162 -4.96 -18.99 -21.97
C PHE A 162 -3.64 -18.84 -22.74
N ASN A 163 -3.67 -19.14 -24.03
CA ASN A 163 -2.47 -19.12 -24.87
C ASN A 163 -2.12 -17.69 -25.31
N LEU A 164 -0.99 -17.15 -24.87
CA LEU A 164 -0.46 -15.86 -25.33
C LEU A 164 0.27 -15.94 -26.67
N LYS A 165 0.63 -17.14 -27.13
CA LYS A 165 1.31 -17.34 -28.41
C LYS A 165 0.28 -17.56 -29.51
N LEU A 166 0.28 -16.66 -30.48
CA LEU A 166 -0.41 -16.91 -31.75
C LEU A 166 0.26 -18.07 -32.47
N THR A 167 -0.54 -19.05 -32.87
CA THR A 167 -0.14 -20.09 -33.83
C THR A 167 0.25 -19.45 -35.16
N GLN A 168 1.00 -20.18 -36.00
CA GLN A 168 1.41 -19.67 -37.32
C GLN A 168 0.20 -19.29 -38.20
N SER A 169 -0.90 -20.05 -38.08
CA SER A 169 -2.16 -19.76 -38.75
C SER A 169 -2.78 -18.43 -38.29
N GLU A 170 -2.82 -18.19 -36.97
CA GLU A 170 -3.37 -16.97 -36.39
C GLU A 170 -2.49 -15.75 -36.71
N LYS A 171 -1.16 -15.88 -36.71
CA LYS A 171 -0.26 -14.81 -37.17
C LYS A 171 -0.54 -14.41 -38.62
N GLN A 172 -0.74 -15.40 -39.51
CA GLN A 172 -1.09 -15.16 -40.91
C GLN A 172 -2.50 -14.58 -41.07
N ALA A 173 -3.45 -14.93 -40.18
CA ALA A 173 -4.77 -14.33 -40.17
C ALA A 173 -4.70 -12.86 -39.73
N ARG A 174 -3.95 -12.57 -38.65
CA ARG A 174 -3.73 -11.21 -38.15
C ARG A 174 -3.06 -10.31 -39.17
N SER A 175 -2.05 -10.80 -39.90
CA SER A 175 -1.34 -10.00 -40.91
C SER A 175 -2.19 -9.66 -42.13
N ARG A 176 -3.19 -10.49 -42.46
CA ARG A 176 -4.12 -10.26 -43.57
C ARG A 176 -5.34 -9.42 -43.18
N LEU A 177 -5.56 -9.21 -41.89
CA LEU A 177 -6.68 -8.43 -41.38
C LEU A 177 -6.44 -6.94 -41.69
N LYS A 178 -7.20 -6.41 -42.64
CA LYS A 178 -7.20 -4.98 -42.95
C LYS A 178 -7.98 -4.22 -41.88
N LEU A 179 -7.29 -3.42 -41.07
CA LEU A 179 -7.94 -2.61 -40.04
C LEU A 179 -8.77 -1.48 -40.70
N PRO A 180 -10.06 -1.32 -40.37
CA PRO A 180 -10.95 -0.37 -41.04
C PRO A 180 -10.52 1.09 -40.98
N TYR A 181 -9.73 1.47 -39.97
CA TYR A 181 -9.34 2.86 -39.68
C TYR A 181 -7.84 3.15 -39.81
N THR A 182 -7.02 2.16 -40.20
CA THR A 182 -5.61 2.45 -40.52
C THR A 182 -5.51 2.77 -42.01
N TYR A 183 -5.14 4.01 -42.30
CA TYR A 183 -4.69 4.41 -43.63
C TYR A 183 -3.57 3.48 -44.11
N SER A 184 -3.63 3.04 -45.38
CA SER A 184 -2.48 2.35 -45.98
C SER A 184 -1.27 3.28 -45.98
N ASP A 185 -0.05 2.73 -45.92
CA ASP A 185 1.17 3.54 -45.91
C ASP A 185 1.24 4.52 -47.08
N GLU A 186 0.70 4.12 -48.23
CA GLU A 186 0.53 4.96 -49.42
C GLU A 186 -0.47 6.11 -49.21
N ARG A 187 -1.60 5.88 -48.52
CA ARG A 187 -2.57 6.94 -48.18
C ARG A 187 -2.02 7.86 -47.11
N LYS A 188 -1.33 7.32 -46.11
CA LYS A 188 -0.61 8.09 -45.08
C LYS A 188 0.43 9.01 -45.73
N ALA A 189 1.24 8.47 -46.64
CA ALA A 189 2.22 9.23 -47.40
C ALA A 189 1.55 10.26 -48.32
N ALA A 190 0.42 9.94 -48.95
CA ALA A 190 -0.33 10.86 -49.80
C ALA A 190 -0.99 12.00 -49.02
N GLU A 191 -1.58 11.75 -47.85
CA GLU A 191 -2.16 12.80 -46.99
C GLU A 191 -1.06 13.69 -46.38
N LEU A 192 0.11 13.13 -46.05
CA LEU A 192 1.24 13.91 -45.55
C LEU A 192 1.95 14.73 -46.66
N SER A 193 1.80 14.32 -47.92
CA SER A 193 2.39 14.99 -49.09
C SER A 193 1.40 15.86 -49.87
N GLN A 194 0.10 15.85 -49.53
CA GLN A 194 -0.86 16.78 -50.10
C GLN A 194 -0.65 18.18 -49.51
N PRO A 195 -0.32 19.20 -50.32
CA PRO A 195 -0.43 20.58 -49.90
C PRO A 195 -1.91 20.93 -49.94
N THR A 196 -2.64 20.68 -48.85
CA THR A 196 -3.99 21.21 -48.70
C THR A 196 -3.91 22.73 -48.60
N ALA A 197 -4.27 23.37 -49.71
CA ALA A 197 -4.56 24.79 -49.78
C ALA A 197 -5.85 25.10 -48.99
N SER A 198 -5.79 25.04 -47.66
CA SER A 198 -6.66 25.80 -46.73
C SER A 198 -6.27 25.48 -45.28
N SER A 199 -5.73 26.49 -44.57
CA SER A 199 -5.49 26.51 -43.12
C SER A 199 -4.42 25.53 -42.58
N GLY A 200 -3.17 25.74 -42.99
CA GLY A 200 -2.00 25.08 -42.41
C GLY A 200 -1.68 25.56 -40.99
N GLY A 201 -2.22 24.88 -39.99
CA GLY A 201 -1.71 24.95 -38.61
C GLY A 201 -0.46 24.08 -38.50
N LYS A 202 0.74 24.68 -38.54
CA LYS A 202 1.97 23.97 -38.15
C LYS A 202 1.97 23.89 -36.63
N ILE A 203 1.87 22.68 -36.09
CA ILE A 203 2.11 22.43 -34.67
C ILE A 203 3.63 22.41 -34.49
N PHE A 204 4.16 23.49 -33.94
CA PHE A 204 5.55 23.54 -33.51
C PHE A 204 5.58 23.07 -32.06
N TYR A 205 6.05 21.85 -31.88
CA TYR A 205 6.37 21.34 -30.56
C TYR A 205 7.74 21.89 -30.16
N GLN A 206 7.77 22.62 -29.05
CA GLN A 206 9.00 23.01 -28.35
C GLN A 206 9.12 22.06 -27.17
N PRO A 207 10.17 21.22 -27.11
CA PRO A 207 10.48 20.47 -25.91
C PRO A 207 10.74 21.47 -24.78
N ASP A 208 9.95 21.40 -23.71
CA ASP A 208 10.23 22.09 -22.45
C ASP A 208 11.05 21.16 -21.54
N GLU A 209 11.74 21.75 -20.54
CA GLU A 209 12.64 21.02 -19.61
C GLU A 209 11.91 20.00 -18.70
N VAL A 210 10.60 19.81 -18.91
CA VAL A 210 9.71 18.84 -18.26
C VAL A 210 9.22 17.74 -19.22
N ASP A 211 9.52 17.84 -20.52
CA ASP A 211 9.32 16.78 -21.53
C ASP A 211 10.61 15.97 -21.79
N ASP A 212 11.69 16.30 -21.09
CA ASP A 212 12.81 15.40 -20.92
C ASP A 212 12.30 14.22 -20.09
N PHE A 213 11.99 13.12 -20.78
CA PHE A 213 11.99 11.74 -20.27
C PHE A 213 12.00 11.67 -18.74
N ASP A 214 10.83 11.44 -18.16
CA ASP A 214 10.76 10.86 -16.83
C ASP A 214 11.69 9.63 -16.81
N GLU A 215 12.84 9.75 -16.14
CA GLU A 215 13.78 8.65 -15.89
C GLU A 215 13.15 7.54 -15.03
N GLU A 216 11.92 7.74 -14.58
CA GLU A 216 11.09 6.76 -13.88
C GLU A 216 10.53 5.79 -14.94
N ASP A 217 11.37 4.85 -15.38
CA ASP A 217 10.95 3.74 -16.24
C ASP A 217 9.75 3.04 -15.57
N PRO A 218 8.55 3.08 -16.15
CA PRO A 218 7.38 2.44 -15.55
C PRO A 218 7.53 0.91 -15.46
N ASP A 219 8.58 0.34 -16.08
CA ASP A 219 8.95 -1.07 -15.96
C ASP A 219 9.94 -1.37 -14.80
N ASP A 220 10.50 -0.36 -14.10
CA ASP A 220 11.50 -0.56 -13.01
C ASP A 220 10.88 -1.15 -11.71
N ASP A 221 9.55 -1.13 -11.58
CA ASP A 221 8.79 -1.81 -10.51
C ASP A 221 8.38 -3.25 -10.92
N LEU A 222 8.81 -3.76 -12.09
CA LEU A 222 8.40 -5.07 -12.64
C LEU A 222 9.42 -6.21 -12.44
N ASP A 223 10.15 -6.22 -11.33
CA ASP A 223 10.92 -7.40 -10.91
C ASP A 223 10.01 -8.38 -10.12
N ILE A 224 9.37 -9.28 -10.87
CA ILE A 224 8.62 -10.47 -10.38
C ILE A 224 9.51 -11.68 -10.08
#